data_AF-A0AAV6LQX8-F1
#
_entry.id   AF-A0AAV6LQX8-F1
#
_cell.length_a   1.000
_cell.length_b   1.000
_cell.length_c   1.000
_cell.angle_alpha   90.00
_cell.angle_beta   90.00
_cell.angle_gamma   90.00
#
_symmetry.space_group_name_H-M   'P 1'
#
loop_
_entity.id
_entity.type
_entity.pdbx_description
1 polymer ?
#
loop_
_entity_poly.entity_id
_entity_poly.type
_entity_poly.pdbx_seq_one_letter_code
_entity_poly.pdbx_strand_id
1 'polypeptide(L)'
;MQDGAPWPGNNTQDHPGVIQVYLGSEGALDVEGKELPKLVYVSREKQPGYHHHKKAGAMNAMVCVSTVLTIAPFMLNLDCDHYINNSKAVREAMCFLMDPQLGKKLCYVQFPQRFHGIDLHDRYTNRNVVFFDINMRGLDGIQGPVYVGTGCVFNRQALYGYDPPVSEKRPKLTCDCGPSWCWCCGGSRKAQV
;
A
#
# COMPACT_ATOMS: atom_id res chain seq x y z
N MET A 1 25.50 -15.09 19.01
CA MET A 1 25.67 -14.71 17.58
C MET A 1 26.95 -15.39 17.07
N GLN A 2 27.22 -15.43 15.75
CA GLN A 2 28.41 -16.15 15.22
C GLN A 2 29.74 -15.57 15.74
N ASP A 3 29.74 -14.30 16.11
CA ASP A 3 30.80 -13.55 16.78
C ASP A 3 30.91 -13.80 18.31
N GLY A 4 30.08 -14.69 18.86
CA GLY A 4 30.03 -14.97 20.30
C GLY A 4 29.24 -13.95 21.14
N ALA A 5 28.71 -12.88 20.55
CA ALA A 5 27.90 -11.91 21.28
C ALA A 5 26.55 -12.51 21.73
N PRO A 6 26.01 -12.13 22.90
CA PRO A 6 24.68 -12.56 23.33
C PRO A 6 23.60 -12.02 22.38
N TRP A 7 22.53 -12.79 22.17
CA TRP A 7 21.40 -12.32 21.35
C TRP A 7 20.62 -11.24 22.10
N PRO A 8 20.43 -10.03 21.51
CA PRO A 8 19.73 -8.93 22.19
C PRO A 8 18.26 -9.23 22.51
N GLY A 9 17.60 -10.08 21.73
CA GLY A 9 16.19 -10.43 21.91
C GLY A 9 15.95 -11.65 22.82
N ASN A 10 16.76 -11.84 23.86
CA ASN A 10 16.66 -13.04 24.72
C ASN A 10 15.39 -13.05 25.59
N ASN A 11 14.92 -11.87 26.02
CA ASN A 11 13.62 -11.71 26.69
C ASN A 11 12.60 -11.14 25.70
N THR A 12 11.52 -11.87 25.45
CA THR A 12 10.51 -11.48 24.44
C THR A 12 9.63 -10.29 24.83
N GLN A 13 9.63 -9.93 26.12
CA GLN A 13 8.88 -8.81 26.69
C GLN A 13 9.74 -7.57 26.94
N ASP A 14 11.06 -7.73 26.99
CA ASP A 14 12.01 -6.68 27.30
C ASP A 14 13.29 -6.87 26.48
N HIS A 15 13.37 -6.16 25.36
CA HIS A 15 14.54 -6.22 24.49
C HIS A 15 14.68 -4.95 23.65
N PRO A 16 15.92 -4.55 23.32
CA PRO A 16 16.15 -3.40 22.46
C PRO A 16 15.68 -3.66 21.03
N GLY A 17 15.50 -2.58 20.27
CA GLY A 17 15.29 -2.65 18.83
C GLY A 17 16.57 -3.07 18.10
N VAL A 18 16.41 -3.80 16.99
CA VAL A 18 17.51 -4.30 16.15
C VAL A 18 17.19 -4.01 14.69
N ILE A 19 18.11 -3.39 13.97
CA ILE A 19 18.02 -3.20 12.51
C ILE A 19 19.28 -3.80 11.90
N GLN A 20 19.12 -4.72 10.94
CA GLN A 20 20.22 -5.35 10.22
C GLN A 20 19.95 -5.28 8.71
N VAL A 21 20.98 -4.93 7.93
CA VAL A 21 20.91 -4.91 6.47
C VAL A 21 21.74 -6.08 5.94
N TYR A 22 21.12 -6.99 5.19
CA TYR A 22 21.79 -8.20 4.69
C TYR A 22 22.22 -8.10 3.22
N LEU A 23 21.35 -7.54 2.38
CA LEU A 23 21.57 -7.39 0.93
C LEU A 23 21.47 -5.92 0.55
N GLY A 24 21.91 -5.58 -0.67
CA GLY A 24 21.92 -4.23 -1.22
C GLY A 24 23.31 -3.85 -1.72
N SER A 25 23.54 -2.55 -1.97
CA SER A 25 24.78 -2.06 -2.59
C SER A 25 26.05 -2.29 -1.76
N GLU A 26 25.92 -2.46 -0.45
CA GLU A 26 27.03 -2.82 0.46
C GLU A 26 27.01 -4.31 0.87
N GLY A 27 26.07 -5.08 0.31
CA GLY A 27 25.85 -6.49 0.63
C GLY A 27 26.49 -7.44 -0.38
N ALA A 28 26.09 -8.71 -0.30
CA ALA A 28 26.51 -9.72 -1.26
C ALA A 28 25.92 -9.47 -2.66
N LEU A 29 26.73 -9.69 -3.69
CA LEU A 29 26.31 -9.73 -5.09
C LEU A 29 25.80 -11.13 -5.45
N ASP A 30 25.03 -11.23 -6.54
CA ASP A 30 24.68 -12.52 -7.11
C ASP A 30 25.89 -13.21 -7.78
N VAL A 31 25.69 -14.44 -8.27
CA VAL A 31 26.74 -15.23 -8.93
C VAL A 31 27.26 -14.61 -10.23
N GLU A 32 26.51 -13.68 -10.83
CA GLU A 32 26.90 -12.93 -12.02
C GLU A 32 27.52 -11.57 -11.68
N GLY A 33 27.68 -11.24 -10.40
CA GLY A 33 28.23 -9.97 -9.92
C GLY A 33 27.22 -8.81 -9.94
N LYS A 34 25.92 -9.08 -10.01
CA LYS A 34 24.85 -8.06 -9.97
C LYS A 34 24.36 -7.82 -8.56
N GLU A 35 23.95 -6.58 -8.31
CA GLU A 35 23.35 -6.18 -7.03
C GLU A 35 21.98 -6.83 -6.84
N LEU A 36 21.74 -7.30 -5.61
CA LEU A 36 20.44 -7.82 -5.18
C LEU A 36 19.62 -6.74 -4.46
N PRO A 37 18.27 -6.84 -4.47
CA PRO A 37 17.42 -5.93 -3.72
C PRO A 37 17.79 -5.89 -2.23
N LYS A 38 17.78 -4.68 -1.65
CA LYS A 38 18.10 -4.48 -0.24
C LYS A 38 17.14 -5.25 0.67
N LEU A 39 17.70 -6.10 1.54
CA LEU A 39 16.94 -6.84 2.55
C LEU A 39 17.28 -6.30 3.94
N VAL A 40 16.28 -5.76 4.62
CA VAL A 40 16.42 -5.17 5.96
C VAL A 40 15.60 -5.97 6.95
N TYR A 41 16.25 -6.49 7.99
CA TYR A 41 15.61 -7.07 9.16
C TYR A 41 15.38 -6.01 10.22
N VAL A 42 14.17 -5.99 10.78
CA VAL A 42 13.76 -5.05 11.82
C VAL A 42 13.09 -5.81 12.95
N SER A 43 13.66 -5.71 14.14
CA SER A 43 13.03 -6.05 15.41
C SER A 43 12.75 -4.77 16.16
N ARG A 44 11.50 -4.57 16.61
CA ARG A 44 11.13 -3.40 17.41
C ARG A 44 11.58 -3.59 18.84
N GLU A 45 11.89 -2.48 19.50
CA GLU A 45 12.02 -2.47 20.96
C GLU A 45 10.70 -2.87 21.62
N LYS A 46 10.81 -3.61 22.73
CA LYS A 46 9.69 -3.89 23.63
C LYS A 46 10.14 -3.68 25.06
N GLN A 47 9.23 -3.15 25.87
CA GLN A 47 9.42 -2.93 27.29
C GLN A 47 8.19 -3.41 28.06
N PRO A 48 8.36 -3.97 29.27
CA PRO A 48 7.24 -4.33 30.15
C PRO A 48 6.35 -3.11 30.44
N GLY A 49 5.03 -3.31 30.43
CA GLY A 49 4.07 -2.24 30.67
C GLY A 49 3.67 -1.41 29.43
N TYR A 50 4.32 -1.60 28.28
CA TYR A 50 3.96 -0.92 27.04
C TYR A 50 3.15 -1.81 26.09
N HIS A 51 2.01 -1.31 25.63
CA HIS A 51 1.21 -2.00 24.61
C HIS A 51 1.87 -1.89 23.23
N HIS A 52 2.15 -3.03 22.60
CA HIS A 52 2.92 -3.08 21.34
C HIS A 52 2.06 -3.25 20.06
N HIS A 53 0.73 -3.27 20.20
CA HIS A 53 -0.26 -3.32 19.10
C HIS A 53 -0.06 -4.41 18.04
N LYS A 54 0.49 -5.57 18.44
CA LYS A 54 0.67 -6.77 17.60
C LYS A 54 1.16 -6.43 16.17
N LYS A 55 0.43 -6.85 15.13
CA LYS A 55 0.74 -6.65 13.71
C LYS A 55 0.70 -5.18 13.29
N ALA A 56 -0.29 -4.42 13.75
CA ALA A 56 -0.42 -3.00 13.42
C ALA A 56 0.79 -2.19 13.88
N GLY A 57 1.23 -2.39 15.12
CA GLY A 57 2.44 -1.72 15.63
C GLY A 57 3.71 -2.13 14.89
N ALA A 58 3.80 -3.38 14.43
CA ALA A 58 4.93 -3.85 13.63
C ALA A 58 4.97 -3.17 12.26
N MET A 59 3.83 -3.14 11.55
CA MET A 59 3.73 -2.48 10.24
C MET A 59 4.01 -0.98 10.33
N ASN A 60 3.46 -0.29 11.34
CA ASN A 60 3.70 1.15 11.53
C ASN A 60 5.19 1.45 11.78
N ALA A 61 5.88 0.62 12.57
CA ALA A 61 7.32 0.80 12.76
C ALA A 61 8.12 0.56 11.46
N MET A 62 7.72 -0.43 10.65
CA MET A 62 8.36 -0.66 9.34
C MET A 62 8.18 0.52 8.40
N VAL A 63 7.02 1.20 8.42
CA VAL A 63 6.80 2.45 7.66
C VAL A 63 7.80 3.52 8.11
N CYS A 64 7.98 3.71 9.43
CA CYS A 64 8.95 4.66 9.97
C CYS A 64 10.38 4.32 9.56
N VAL A 65 10.82 3.07 9.75
CA VAL A 65 12.18 2.62 9.38
C VAL A 65 12.42 2.77 7.87
N SER A 66 11.46 2.40 7.03
CA SER A 66 11.55 2.60 5.58
C SER A 66 11.69 4.07 5.18
N THR A 67 11.08 4.99 5.94
CA THR A 67 11.23 6.44 5.71
C THR A 67 12.67 6.91 5.92
N VAL A 68 13.42 6.26 6.80
CA VAL A 68 14.82 6.66 7.02
C VAL A 68 15.75 5.99 6.00
N LEU A 69 15.45 4.74 5.63
CA LEU A 69 16.38 3.92 4.83
C LEU A 69 16.23 4.06 3.32
N THR A 70 15.00 4.19 2.79
CA THR A 70 14.75 4.14 1.34
C THR A 70 13.73 5.15 0.82
N ILE A 71 12.83 5.66 1.68
CA ILE A 71 11.79 6.65 1.32
C ILE A 71 10.97 6.20 0.08
N ALA A 72 10.60 4.91 0.02
CA ALA A 72 9.83 4.40 -1.11
C ALA A 72 8.41 4.99 -1.15
N PRO A 73 7.93 5.58 -2.28
CA PRO A 73 6.61 6.21 -2.36
C PRO A 73 5.45 5.20 -2.25
N PHE A 74 5.71 3.94 -2.58
CA PHE A 74 4.74 2.85 -2.53
C PHE A 74 5.24 1.75 -1.59
N MET A 75 4.30 1.08 -0.89
CA MET A 75 4.61 0.04 0.09
C MET A 75 3.68 -1.16 -0.10
N LEU A 76 4.25 -2.33 -0.37
CA LEU A 76 3.52 -3.60 -0.43
C LEU A 76 3.56 -4.28 0.93
N ASN A 77 2.40 -4.70 1.44
CA ASN A 77 2.34 -5.56 2.61
C ASN A 77 2.02 -7.02 2.23
N LEU A 78 2.67 -7.97 2.87
CA LEU A 78 2.47 -9.40 2.68
C LEU A 78 2.58 -10.13 4.02
N ASP A 79 1.73 -11.13 4.20
CA ASP A 79 1.80 -12.08 5.31
C ASP A 79 2.73 -13.25 4.99
N CYS A 80 3.23 -13.93 6.03
CA CYS A 80 4.24 -14.99 5.89
C CYS A 80 3.73 -16.27 5.20
N ASP A 81 2.41 -16.47 5.17
CA ASP A 81 1.72 -17.56 4.47
C ASP A 81 1.33 -17.19 3.03
N HIS A 82 1.68 -15.98 2.58
CA HIS A 82 1.44 -15.50 1.22
C HIS A 82 2.76 -15.25 0.49
N TYR A 83 2.80 -15.59 -0.79
CA TYR A 83 3.94 -15.31 -1.66
C TYR A 83 3.48 -14.68 -2.98
N ILE A 84 4.41 -13.99 -3.65
CA ILE A 84 4.16 -13.41 -4.97
C ILE A 84 4.25 -14.53 -6.01
N ASN A 85 3.11 -14.90 -6.59
CA ASN A 85 3.04 -15.97 -7.60
C ASN A 85 3.41 -15.51 -9.02
N ASN A 86 3.35 -14.21 -9.30
CA ASN A 86 3.60 -13.61 -10.60
C ASN A 86 4.57 -12.44 -10.42
N SER A 87 5.73 -12.51 -11.06
CA SER A 87 6.75 -11.45 -11.01
C SER A 87 6.28 -10.11 -11.59
N LYS A 88 5.17 -10.09 -12.33
CA LYS A 88 4.55 -8.88 -12.88
C LYS A 88 3.61 -8.17 -11.90
N ALA A 89 3.26 -8.77 -10.76
CA ALA A 89 2.25 -8.21 -9.85
C ALA A 89 2.57 -6.77 -9.40
N VAL A 90 3.83 -6.49 -9.06
CA VAL A 90 4.25 -5.12 -8.69
C VAL A 90 4.11 -4.16 -9.87
N ARG A 91 4.44 -4.59 -11.08
CA ARG A 91 4.28 -3.79 -12.31
C ARG A 91 2.81 -3.50 -12.61
N GLU A 92 1.93 -4.48 -12.42
CA GLU A 92 0.49 -4.33 -12.58
C GLU A 92 -0.09 -3.32 -11.57
N ALA A 93 0.38 -3.34 -10.31
CA ALA A 93 -0.01 -2.32 -9.33
C ALA A 93 0.42 -0.91 -9.76
N MET A 94 1.62 -0.77 -10.32
CA MET A 94 2.12 0.52 -10.80
C MET A 94 1.30 1.06 -11.97
N CYS A 95 0.69 0.20 -12.81
CA CYS A 95 -0.20 0.66 -13.88
C CYS A 95 -1.37 1.50 -13.35
N PHE A 96 -1.90 1.18 -12.17
CA PHE A 96 -2.95 1.98 -11.54
C PHE A 96 -2.38 3.19 -10.79
N LEU A 97 -1.36 2.97 -9.96
CA LEU A 97 -0.81 4.00 -9.07
C LEU A 97 -0.04 5.10 -9.80
N MET A 98 0.49 4.81 -10.97
CA MET A 98 1.20 5.78 -11.82
C MET A 98 0.34 6.34 -12.96
N ASP A 99 -0.95 5.99 -13.02
CA ASP A 99 -1.86 6.58 -13.98
C ASP A 99 -1.98 8.11 -13.74
N PRO A 100 -1.75 8.97 -14.74
CA PRO A 100 -1.79 10.43 -14.54
C PRO A 100 -3.16 10.98 -14.09
N GLN A 101 -4.25 10.28 -14.44
CA GLN A 101 -5.62 10.68 -14.15
C GLN A 101 -6.15 10.07 -12.84
N LEU A 102 -5.89 8.78 -12.63
CA LEU A 102 -6.40 8.00 -11.50
C LEU A 102 -5.40 7.91 -10.35
N GLY A 103 -4.12 7.69 -10.64
CA GLY A 103 -3.10 7.34 -9.64
C GLY A 103 -2.98 8.33 -8.48
N LYS A 104 -3.12 9.64 -8.76
CA LYS A 104 -3.09 10.70 -7.75
C LYS A 104 -4.23 10.59 -6.72
N LYS A 105 -5.34 9.93 -7.06
CA LYS A 105 -6.53 9.76 -6.20
C LYS A 105 -6.58 8.40 -5.53
N LEU A 106 -5.66 7.49 -5.86
CA LEU A 106 -5.63 6.13 -5.32
C LEU A 106 -4.82 6.09 -4.02
N CYS A 107 -5.43 5.47 -3.00
CA CYS A 107 -4.78 5.20 -1.73
C CYS A 107 -4.00 3.89 -1.75
N TYR A 108 -4.55 2.84 -2.38
CA TYR A 108 -3.90 1.55 -2.52
C TYR A 108 -4.49 0.73 -3.68
N VAL A 109 -3.78 -0.33 -4.06
CA VAL A 109 -4.25 -1.39 -4.96
C VAL A 109 -4.29 -2.70 -4.18
N GLN A 110 -5.48 -3.31 -4.08
CA GLN A 110 -5.69 -4.58 -3.38
C GLN A 110 -5.72 -5.75 -4.37
N PHE A 111 -4.85 -6.74 -4.16
CA PHE A 111 -4.89 -7.98 -4.91
C PHE A 111 -5.84 -9.00 -4.26
N PRO A 112 -6.56 -9.82 -5.05
CA PRO A 112 -7.36 -10.90 -4.52
C PRO A 112 -6.47 -12.00 -3.92
N GLN A 113 -6.81 -12.48 -2.73
CA GLN A 113 -6.10 -13.60 -2.10
C GLN A 113 -6.57 -14.92 -2.72
N ARG A 114 -5.63 -15.81 -3.03
CA ARG A 114 -5.91 -17.15 -3.56
C ARG A 114 -5.16 -18.18 -2.75
N PHE A 115 -5.89 -19.19 -2.28
CA PHE A 115 -5.33 -20.26 -1.44
C PHE A 115 -5.06 -21.51 -2.27
N HIS A 116 -3.98 -22.20 -1.94
CA HIS A 116 -3.59 -23.48 -2.55
C HIS A 116 -4.05 -24.67 -1.68
N GLY A 117 -4.01 -25.88 -2.23
CA GLY A 117 -4.31 -27.10 -1.48
C GLY A 117 -5.79 -27.27 -1.11
N ILE A 118 -6.70 -26.68 -1.90
CA ILE A 118 -8.14 -26.76 -1.63
C ILE A 118 -8.70 -28.02 -2.27
N ASP A 119 -9.43 -28.78 -1.46
CA ASP A 119 -10.15 -29.98 -1.90
C ASP A 119 -11.10 -29.69 -3.08
N LEU A 120 -11.32 -30.71 -3.92
CA LEU A 120 -12.22 -30.61 -5.07
C LEU A 120 -13.63 -30.21 -4.66
N HIS A 121 -14.12 -30.74 -3.53
CA HIS A 121 -15.46 -30.48 -3.05
C HIS A 121 -15.59 -29.16 -2.27
N ASP A 122 -14.47 -28.54 -1.86
CA ASP A 122 -14.38 -27.28 -1.09
C ASP A 122 -15.53 -27.09 -0.08
N ARG A 123 -15.80 -28.12 0.74
CA ARG A 123 -16.94 -28.12 1.67
C ARG A 123 -16.92 -26.94 2.65
N TYR A 124 -15.73 -26.45 2.97
CA TYR A 124 -15.52 -25.31 3.88
C TYR A 124 -15.50 -23.97 3.16
N THR A 125 -15.64 -23.93 1.82
CA THR A 125 -15.64 -22.69 1.03
C THR A 125 -14.37 -21.86 1.25
N ASN A 126 -13.22 -22.53 1.38
CA ASN A 126 -11.95 -21.88 1.68
C ASN A 126 -11.44 -21.02 0.50
N ARG A 127 -11.98 -21.21 -0.72
CA ARG A 127 -11.67 -20.34 -1.86
C ARG A 127 -12.15 -18.89 -1.67
N ASN A 128 -13.17 -18.67 -0.84
CA ASN A 128 -13.77 -17.36 -0.61
C ASN A 128 -14.14 -16.60 -1.92
N VAL A 129 -14.58 -17.32 -2.95
CA VAL A 129 -14.85 -16.77 -4.29
C VAL A 129 -15.91 -15.66 -4.23
N VAL A 130 -16.98 -15.84 -3.46
CA VAL A 130 -18.05 -14.83 -3.35
C VAL A 130 -17.50 -13.49 -2.85
N PHE A 131 -16.63 -13.54 -1.84
CA PHE A 131 -16.06 -12.33 -1.27
C PHE A 131 -15.11 -11.64 -2.25
N PHE A 132 -14.15 -12.36 -2.83
CA PHE A 132 -13.11 -11.77 -3.68
C PHE A 132 -13.57 -11.48 -5.12
N ASP A 133 -14.43 -12.31 -5.70
CA ASP A 133 -14.82 -12.18 -7.11
C ASP A 133 -16.17 -11.51 -7.34
N ILE A 134 -17.06 -11.50 -6.34
CA ILE A 134 -18.37 -10.83 -6.47
C ILE A 134 -18.35 -9.52 -5.67
N ASN A 135 -18.20 -9.59 -4.35
CA ASN A 135 -18.36 -8.42 -3.49
C ASN A 135 -17.28 -7.37 -3.73
N MET A 136 -16.00 -7.76 -3.73
CA MET A 136 -14.90 -6.80 -3.93
C MET A 136 -14.94 -6.14 -5.31
N ARG A 137 -15.28 -6.90 -6.36
CA ARG A 137 -15.44 -6.34 -7.71
C ARG A 137 -16.64 -5.41 -7.80
N GLY A 138 -17.72 -5.71 -7.09
CA GLY A 138 -18.88 -4.81 -6.99
C GLY A 138 -18.52 -3.48 -6.33
N LEU A 139 -17.75 -3.52 -5.23
CA LEU A 139 -17.30 -2.30 -4.53
C LEU A 139 -16.31 -1.47 -5.36
N ASP A 140 -15.52 -2.13 -6.20
CA ASP A 140 -14.58 -1.46 -7.12
C ASP A 140 -15.29 -0.52 -8.11
N GLY A 141 -16.54 -0.84 -8.48
CA GLY A 141 -17.36 0.04 -9.33
C GLY A 141 -17.86 1.32 -8.64
N ILE A 142 -17.72 1.44 -7.32
CA ILE A 142 -18.20 2.60 -6.55
C ILE A 142 -17.02 3.40 -5.99
N GLN A 143 -16.23 2.79 -5.09
CA GLN A 143 -15.16 3.48 -4.35
C GLN A 143 -13.86 2.67 -4.24
N GLY A 144 -13.91 1.37 -4.57
CA GLY A 144 -12.78 0.46 -4.41
C GLY A 144 -13.05 -0.67 -3.41
N PRO A 145 -12.27 -1.77 -3.48
CA PRO A 145 -12.33 -2.85 -2.51
C PRO A 145 -11.80 -2.41 -1.14
N VAL A 146 -12.20 -3.11 -0.08
CA VAL A 146 -11.68 -2.88 1.27
C VAL A 146 -10.31 -3.53 1.45
N TYR A 147 -9.49 -2.97 2.35
CA TYR A 147 -8.23 -3.60 2.75
C TYR A 147 -8.47 -4.87 3.58
N VAL A 148 -7.83 -5.97 3.18
CA VAL A 148 -8.06 -7.31 3.76
C VAL A 148 -6.84 -7.89 4.51
N GLY A 149 -5.81 -7.08 4.76
CA GLY A 149 -4.70 -7.46 5.66
C GLY A 149 -3.41 -7.94 5.00
N THR A 150 -3.41 -8.25 3.71
CA THR A 150 -2.24 -8.71 2.91
C THR A 150 -2.45 -8.42 1.42
N GLY A 151 -1.38 -8.42 0.64
CA GLY A 151 -1.42 -8.29 -0.82
C GLY A 151 -1.90 -6.92 -1.27
N CYS A 152 -1.53 -5.85 -0.57
CA CYS A 152 -1.98 -4.50 -0.85
C CYS A 152 -0.79 -3.56 -1.06
N VAL A 153 -0.80 -2.80 -2.15
CA VAL A 153 0.22 -1.79 -2.46
C VAL A 153 -0.32 -0.42 -2.10
N PHE A 154 0.18 0.16 -1.02
CA PHE A 154 -0.21 1.47 -0.51
C PHE A 154 0.59 2.60 -1.12
N ASN A 155 -0.06 3.74 -1.34
CA ASN A 155 0.57 5.04 -1.49
C ASN A 155 0.98 5.57 -0.09
N ARG A 156 2.26 5.91 0.09
CA ARG A 156 2.79 6.40 1.38
C ARG A 156 2.06 7.65 1.86
N GLN A 157 1.76 8.60 0.99
CA GLN A 157 1.08 9.83 1.39
C GLN A 157 -0.31 9.55 1.94
N ALA A 158 -1.06 8.67 1.28
CA ALA A 158 -2.36 8.24 1.77
C ALA A 158 -2.26 7.52 3.13
N LEU A 159 -1.23 6.69 3.32
CA LEU A 159 -0.99 5.99 4.60
C LEU A 159 -0.66 6.95 5.75
N TYR A 160 -0.04 8.09 5.47
CA TYR A 160 0.18 9.17 6.45
C TYR A 160 -1.06 10.03 6.71
N GLY A 161 -2.15 9.80 5.97
CA GLY A 161 -3.40 10.55 6.13
C GLY A 161 -3.43 11.89 5.39
N TYR A 162 -2.60 12.06 4.35
CA TYR A 162 -2.77 13.21 3.46
C TYR A 162 -3.99 13.03 2.57
N ASP A 163 -4.78 14.09 2.43
CA ASP A 163 -5.92 14.12 1.53
C ASP A 163 -5.50 14.02 0.06
N PRO A 164 -6.33 13.42 -0.81
CA PRO A 164 -6.06 13.40 -2.23
C PRO A 164 -6.01 14.83 -2.79
N PRO A 165 -5.18 15.09 -3.81
CA PRO A 165 -5.11 16.40 -4.43
C PRO A 165 -6.48 16.78 -4.99
N VAL A 166 -6.88 18.03 -4.74
CA VAL A 166 -8.17 18.57 -5.20
C VAL A 166 -8.22 18.45 -6.72
N SER A 167 -9.28 17.82 -7.23
CA SER A 167 -9.49 17.75 -8.67
C SER A 167 -9.58 19.16 -9.24
N GLU A 168 -8.81 19.45 -10.29
CA GLU A 168 -9.02 20.67 -11.06
C GLU A 168 -10.49 20.69 -11.50
N LYS A 169 -11.19 21.78 -11.14
CA LYS A 169 -12.56 21.97 -11.61
C LYS A 169 -12.48 21.95 -13.12
N ARG A 170 -13.26 21.06 -13.76
CA ARG A 170 -13.47 21.13 -15.21
C ARG A 170 -13.79 22.59 -15.52
N PRO A 171 -13.06 23.24 -16.45
CA PRO A 171 -13.45 24.56 -16.92
C PRO A 171 -14.94 24.48 -17.26
N LYS A 172 -15.75 25.35 -16.66
CA LYS A 172 -17.14 25.48 -17.10
C LYS A 172 -17.06 25.70 -18.59
N LEU A 173 -17.79 24.93 -19.40
CA LEU A 173 -17.95 25.24 -20.81
C LEU A 173 -18.49 26.68 -20.86
N THR A 174 -17.60 27.64 -21.11
CA THR A 174 -17.99 28.96 -21.54
C THR A 174 -18.51 28.72 -22.95
N CYS A 175 -19.79 28.98 -23.17
CA CYS A 175 -20.27 28.94 -24.55
C CYS A 175 -19.46 29.98 -25.34
N ASP A 176 -18.96 29.60 -26.51
CA ASP A 176 -18.35 30.51 -27.48
C ASP A 176 -19.41 31.41 -28.14
N CYS A 177 -20.50 31.71 -27.42
CA CYS A 177 -21.47 32.70 -27.81
C CYS A 177 -20.77 34.06 -27.72
N GLY A 178 -20.40 34.65 -28.86
CA GLY A 178 -20.06 36.06 -28.92
C GLY A 178 -21.17 36.90 -28.24
N PRO A 179 -20.83 38.06 -27.64
CA PRO A 179 -21.75 38.83 -26.81
C PRO A 179 -23.03 39.34 -27.52
N SER A 180 -23.18 39.13 -28.83
CA SER A 180 -24.38 39.50 -29.59
C SER A 180 -25.47 38.42 -29.67
N TRP A 181 -25.22 37.16 -29.26
CA TRP A 181 -26.17 36.08 -29.52
C TRP A 181 -26.80 35.41 -28.30
N CYS A 182 -26.50 35.87 -27.08
CA CYS A 182 -27.09 35.29 -25.87
C CYS A 182 -28.34 36.08 -25.43
N TRP A 183 -29.42 36.01 -26.21
CA TRP A 183 -30.73 36.57 -25.83
C TRP A 183 -31.62 35.55 -25.09
N CYS A 184 -31.14 34.34 -24.80
CA CYS A 184 -31.99 33.25 -24.28
C CYS A 184 -31.68 32.75 -22.85
N CYS A 185 -30.68 33.29 -22.15
CA CYS A 185 -30.37 32.87 -20.77
C CYS A 185 -30.47 34.05 -19.80
N GLY A 186 -31.71 34.36 -19.41
CA GLY A 186 -32.00 35.36 -18.40
C GLY A 186 -31.47 34.99 -17.00
N GLY A 187 -31.17 36.01 -16.21
CA GLY A 187 -31.15 35.89 -14.75
C GLY A 187 -29.90 36.41 -14.05
N SER A 188 -29.81 37.74 -13.95
CA SER A 188 -28.90 38.43 -13.03
C SER A 188 -29.21 38.07 -11.56
N ARG A 189 -28.17 37.88 -10.74
CA ARG A 189 -28.06 38.42 -9.35
C ARG A 189 -26.66 38.17 -8.79
N LYS A 190 -25.85 39.23 -8.75
CA LYS A 190 -24.72 39.35 -7.82
C LYS A 190 -25.31 39.61 -6.43
N ALA A 191 -24.89 38.85 -5.42
CA ALA A 191 -24.96 39.27 -4.04
C ALA A 191 -23.54 39.59 -3.58
N GLN A 192 -23.24 40.88 -3.42
CA GLN A 192 -22.19 41.35 -2.54
C GLN A 192 -22.83 41.55 -1.17
N VAL A 193 -22.39 40.77 -0.18
CA VAL A 193 -22.01 41.22 1.17
C VAL A 193 -20.89 40.30 1.63
#